data_AF-A0A2S9FBJ6-F1
#
_entry.id   AF-A0A2S9FBJ6-F1
#
_cell.length_a   1.000
_cell.length_b   1.000
_cell.length_c   1.000
_cell.angle_alpha   90.00
_cell.angle_beta   90.00
_cell.angle_gamma   90.00
#
_symmetry.space_group_name_H-M   'P 1'
#
loop_
_entity.id
_entity.type
_entity.pdbx_description
1 polymer ?
#
loop_
_entity_poly.entity_id
_entity_poly.type
_entity_poly.pdbx_seq_one_letter_code
_entity_poly.pdbx_strand_id
1 'polypeptide(L)'
;RYNLASEPSTFAENETVRAFLQVAGSSGLPLILVDGVTAMTGRYPDRTQLAAWAGIEGGAGTNLLDAGESCCGSDGSDTSGCC
;
A
#
# COMPACT_ATOMS: atom_id res chain seq x y z
N ARG A 1 2.60 -7.48 2.79
CA ARG A 1 3.87 -6.97 2.21
C ARG A 1 4.98 -7.85 2.72
N TYR A 2 5.96 -8.17 1.88
CA TYR A 2 7.04 -9.07 2.25
C TYR A 2 8.37 -8.43 1.89
N ASN A 3 9.42 -8.72 2.67
CA ASN A 3 10.77 -8.28 2.36
C ASN A 3 11.66 -9.49 2.16
N LEU A 4 12.44 -9.51 1.06
CA LEU A 4 13.28 -10.64 0.71
C LEU A 4 14.32 -10.99 1.80
N ALA A 5 14.81 -9.99 2.55
CA ALA A 5 15.80 -10.21 3.61
C ALA A 5 15.18 -10.79 4.89
N SER A 6 13.92 -10.49 5.18
CA SER A 6 13.24 -10.95 6.40
C SER A 6 12.46 -12.25 6.17
N GLU A 7 11.88 -12.43 4.98
CA GLU A 7 10.92 -13.49 4.67
C GLU A 7 11.23 -14.15 3.31
N PRO A 8 12.44 -14.71 3.11
CA PRO A 8 12.86 -15.26 1.81
C PRO A 8 11.98 -16.43 1.35
N SER A 9 11.46 -17.24 2.27
CA SER A 9 10.61 -18.41 1.97
C SER A 9 9.36 -18.02 1.19
N THR A 10 8.71 -16.91 1.56
CA THR A 10 7.49 -16.43 0.90
C THR A 10 7.72 -16.10 -0.58
N PHE A 11 8.93 -15.66 -0.95
CA PHE A 11 9.30 -15.39 -2.34
C PHE A 11 9.56 -16.68 -3.14
N ALA A 12 9.96 -17.76 -2.47
CA ALA A 12 10.20 -19.06 -3.09
C ALA A 12 8.91 -19.88 -3.25
N GLU A 13 7.94 -19.69 -2.34
CA GLU A 13 6.65 -20.39 -2.36
C GLU A 13 5.69 -19.85 -3.43
N ASN A 14 5.76 -18.55 -3.75
CA ASN A 14 4.95 -17.97 -4.81
C ASN A 14 5.63 -18.13 -6.18
N GLU A 15 5.04 -18.95 -7.04
CA GLU A 15 5.60 -19.28 -8.36
C GLU A 15 5.84 -18.04 -9.23
N THR A 16 4.87 -17.11 -9.28
CA THR A 16 4.97 -15.86 -10.05
C THR A 16 6.14 -15.00 -9.56
N VAL A 17 6.30 -14.87 -8.24
CA VAL A 17 7.42 -14.12 -7.64
C VAL A 17 8.76 -14.79 -7.94
N ARG A 18 8.82 -16.11 -7.80
CA ARG A 18 10.04 -16.87 -8.05
C ARG A 18 10.47 -16.78 -9.51
N ALA A 19 9.54 -16.93 -10.45
CA ALA A 19 9.80 -16.76 -11.88
C ALA A 19 10.29 -15.35 -12.19
N PHE A 20 9.67 -14.32 -11.58
CA PHE A 20 10.14 -12.94 -11.73
C PHE A 20 11.58 -12.76 -11.24
N LEU A 21 11.90 -13.27 -10.05
CA LEU A 21 13.26 -13.18 -9.49
C LEU A 21 14.29 -13.94 -10.33
N GLN A 22 13.93 -15.03 -10.99
CA GLN A 22 14.83 -15.75 -11.90
C GLN A 22 15.16 -14.95 -13.16
N VAL A 23 14.22 -14.15 -13.67
CA VAL A 23 14.39 -13.37 -14.91
C VAL A 23 14.99 -11.99 -14.65
N ALA A 24 14.41 -11.24 -13.71
CA ALA A 24 14.78 -9.85 -13.43
C ALA A 24 15.79 -9.70 -12.27
N GLY A 25 15.93 -10.73 -11.43
CA GLY A 25 16.72 -10.66 -10.21
C GLY A 25 16.10 -9.77 -9.12
N SER A 26 16.79 -9.65 -8.00
CA SER A 26 16.39 -8.77 -6.89
C SER A 26 16.39 -7.29 -7.25
N SER A 27 17.11 -6.88 -8.31
CA SER A 27 17.16 -5.50 -8.79
C SER A 27 15.83 -5.01 -9.37
N GLY A 28 14.92 -5.91 -9.75
CA GLY A 28 13.59 -5.57 -10.26
C GLY A 28 12.56 -5.27 -9.17
N LEU A 29 12.92 -5.39 -7.90
CA LEU A 29 12.05 -5.08 -6.77
C LEU A 29 11.87 -3.56 -6.60
N PRO A 30 10.74 -3.09 -6.03
CA PRO A 30 9.61 -3.85 -5.50
C PRO A 30 8.76 -4.51 -6.60
N LEU A 31 8.21 -5.70 -6.33
CA LEU A 31 7.26 -6.42 -7.18
C LEU A 31 5.86 -6.33 -6.55
N ILE A 32 4.87 -5.97 -7.36
CA ILE A 32 3.47 -5.83 -6.95
C ILE A 32 2.64 -6.80 -7.77
N LEU A 33 1.83 -7.60 -7.06
CA LEU A 33 0.88 -8.55 -7.63
C LEU A 33 -0.54 -8.07 -7.36
N VAL A 34 -1.40 -8.13 -8.37
CA VAL A 34 -2.85 -7.91 -8.25
C VAL A 34 -3.53 -9.19 -8.74
N ASP A 35 -4.39 -9.77 -7.91
CA ASP A 35 -5.03 -11.07 -8.19
C ASP A 35 -4.04 -12.19 -8.59
N GLY A 36 -2.85 -12.19 -7.99
CA GLY A 36 -1.79 -13.16 -8.27
C GLY A 36 -1.00 -12.92 -9.57
N VAL A 37 -1.32 -11.85 -10.31
CA VAL A 37 -0.65 -11.46 -11.56
C VAL A 37 0.26 -10.27 -11.33
N THR A 38 1.43 -10.28 -11.97
CA THR A 38 2.39 -9.16 -11.90
C THR A 38 1.78 -7.89 -12.49
N ALA A 39 1.56 -6.89 -11.64
CA ALA A 39 0.97 -5.61 -12.02
C ALA A 39 2.02 -4.51 -12.19
N MET A 40 3.06 -4.49 -11.35
CA MET A 40 4.11 -3.46 -11.41
C MET A 40 5.41 -3.93 -10.77
N THR A 41 6.54 -3.43 -11.30
CA THR A 41 7.89 -3.74 -10.84
C THR A 41 8.75 -2.48 -10.79
N GLY A 42 9.78 -2.46 -9.94
CA GLY A 42 10.82 -1.42 -9.89
C GLY A 42 10.38 -0.07 -9.31
N ARG A 43 9.09 0.14 -9.05
CA ARG A 43 8.55 1.31 -8.34
C ARG A 43 7.26 0.97 -7.63
N TYR A 44 6.93 1.79 -6.63
CA TYR A 44 5.64 1.72 -5.98
C TYR A 44 4.55 2.42 -6.81
N PRO A 45 3.33 1.86 -6.83
CA PRO A 45 2.19 2.49 -7.49
C PRO A 45 1.76 3.77 -6.76
N ASP A 46 1.21 4.72 -7.52
CA ASP A 46 0.52 5.88 -6.95
C ASP A 46 -0.88 5.49 -6.43
N ARG A 47 -1.47 6.35 -5.58
CA ARG A 47 -2.82 6.17 -5.03
C ARG A 47 -3.88 5.98 -6.13
N THR A 48 -3.74 6.69 -7.27
CA THR A 48 -4.64 6.55 -8.42
C THR A 48 -4.58 5.14 -9.01
N GLN A 49 -3.38 4.57 -9.08
CA GLN A 49 -3.16 3.22 -9.63
C GLN A 49 -3.71 2.15 -8.69
N LEU A 50 -3.49 2.33 -7.37
CA LEU A 50 -4.07 1.46 -6.36
C LEU A 50 -5.60 1.49 -6.36
N ALA A 51 -6.20 2.68 -6.48
CA ALA A 51 -7.65 2.83 -6.56
C ALA A 51 -8.23 2.12 -7.79
N ALA A 52 -7.58 2.24 -8.95
CA ALA A 52 -7.98 1.54 -10.16
C ALA A 52 -7.96 0.01 -10.01
N TRP A 53 -6.91 -0.56 -9.42
CA TRP A 53 -6.83 -2.01 -9.19
C TRP A 53 -7.80 -2.50 -8.12
N ALA A 54 -8.12 -1.66 -7.13
CA ALA A 54 -9.09 -1.98 -6.09
C ALA A 54 -10.56 -1.80 -6.53
N GLY A 55 -10.82 -1.35 -7.77
CA GLY A 55 -12.16 -1.06 -8.26
C GLY A 55 -12.83 0.13 -7.55
N ILE A 56 -12.04 1.04 -6.98
CA ILE A 56 -12.54 2.24 -6.30
C ILE A 56 -12.74 3.33 -7.35
N GLU A 57 -13.99 3.59 -7.71
CA GLU A 57 -14.36 4.72 -8.58
C GLU A 57 -14.14 6.05 -7.83
N GLY A 58 -13.31 6.95 -8.38
CA GLY A 58 -12.97 8.23 -7.76
C GLY A 58 -11.62 8.25 -7.01
N GLY A 59 -10.57 7.68 -7.60
CA GLY A 59 -9.20 7.61 -7.07
C GLY A 59 -8.46 8.95 -6.89
N ALA A 60 -9.05 9.89 -6.17
CA ALA A 60 -8.40 11.00 -5.51
C ALA A 60 -9.20 11.20 -4.23
N GLY A 61 -8.54 11.11 -3.07
CA GLY A 61 -9.19 10.98 -1.76
C GLY A 61 -10.52 11.71 -1.69
N THR A 62 -11.61 10.97 -1.51
CA THR A 62 -12.89 11.56 -1.12
C THR A 62 -12.57 12.41 0.08
N ASN A 63 -12.57 13.72 -0.13
CA ASN A 63 -12.38 14.68 0.92
C ASN A 63 -13.59 14.47 1.81
N LEU A 64 -13.43 13.68 2.88
CA LEU A 64 -14.44 13.49 3.91
C LEU A 64 -14.50 14.76 4.77
N LEU A 65 -14.64 15.89 4.09
CA LEU A 65 -15.16 17.14 4.60
C LEU A 65 -16.66 17.12 4.32
N ASP A 66 -17.35 16.08 4.80
CA ASP A 66 -18.77 16.20 5.10
C ASP A 66 -18.89 16.27 6.62
N ALA A 67 -18.93 17.53 7.05
CA ALA A 67 -19.41 18.08 8.31
C ALA A 67 -19.52 17.14 9.52
N GLY A 68 -18.60 17.36 10.47
CA GLY A 68 -18.94 17.32 11.89
C GLY A 68 -18.28 16.21 12.70
N GLU A 69 -16.99 16.34 12.98
CA GLU A 69 -16.55 16.43 14.38
C GLU A 69 -15.11 16.94 14.42
N SER A 70 -15.00 18.15 14.97
CA SER A 70 -13.77 18.81 15.32
C SER A 70 -13.00 17.95 16.33
N CYS A 71 -11.96 17.25 15.87
CA CYS A 71 -11.10 16.47 16.75
C CYS A 71 -9.64 16.95 16.77
N CYS A 72 -9.33 18.10 16.16
CA CYS A 72 -8.00 18.72 16.18
C CYS A 72 -8.10 20.26 16.11
N GLY A 73 -8.76 20.87 17.11
CA GLY A 73 -8.68 22.32 17.33
C GLY A 73 -7.83 22.59 18.58
N SER A 74 -6.54 22.84 18.39
CA SER A 74 -5.70 23.40 19.45
C SER A 74 -6.00 24.89 19.57
N ASP A 75 -6.52 25.34 20.72
CA ASP A 75 -5.99 26.44 21.54
C ASP A 75 -6.96 26.69 22.71
N GLY A 76 -6.53 26.38 23.94
CA GLY A 76 -7.36 26.62 25.13
C GLY A 76 -7.11 25.60 26.22
N SER A 77 -6.42 26.05 27.26
CA SER A 77 -6.21 25.39 28.53
C SER A 77 -7.47 24.75 29.12
N ASP A 78 -7.21 23.78 30.00
CA ASP A 78 -8.08 23.28 31.08
C ASP A 78 -8.86 21.97 30.83
N THR A 79 -8.23 20.91 31.35
CA THR A 79 -8.84 19.81 32.12
C THR A 79 -10.04 19.07 31.52
N SER A 80 -9.75 17.97 30.81
CA SER A 80 -10.25 16.66 31.23
C SER A 80 -9.48 15.56 30.49
N GLY A 81 -8.88 14.68 31.29
CA GLY A 81 -8.12 13.55 30.79
C GLY A 81 -9.00 12.58 30.02
N CYS A 82 -8.48 12.12 28.89
CA CYS A 82 -8.93 10.90 28.26
C CYS A 82 -7.83 9.85 28.49
N CYS A 83 -8.15 8.86 29.33
CA CYS A 83 -7.46 7.59 29.38
C CYS A 83 -7.72 6.79 28.10
#